data_AF-A0A7W4IYG3-F1
#
_entry.id   AF-A0A7W4IYG3-F1
#
_cell.length_a   1.000
_cell.length_b   1.000
_cell.length_c   1.000
_cell.angle_alpha   90.00
_cell.angle_beta   90.00
_cell.angle_gamma   90.00
#
_symmetry.space_group_name_H-M   'P 1'
#
loop_
_entity.id
_entity.type
_entity.pdbx_description
1 polymer ?
#
loop_
_entity_poly.entity_id
_entity_poly.type
_entity_poly.pdbx_seq_one_letter_code
_entity_poly.pdbx_strand_id
1 'polypeptide(L)'
;MNSRTRALRSLIRLHKTKVDQAKAIMAEALAREHAARGQVESNQAAIETERLEATSGHASLDDFRQWLPYGQEAVERARSALHVAGRASDQARETLMQANADLKAATSILDRRVEEEKEIRNRRELAEIDDLSRRVRMASG
;
A
#
# COMPACT_ATOMS: atom_id res chain seq x y z
N MET A 1 -23.85 23.89 -3.48
CA MET A 1 -22.65 23.11 -3.07
C MET A 1 -21.40 23.92 -3.38
N ASN A 2 -20.56 24.19 -2.36
CA ASN A 2 -19.41 25.09 -2.48
C ASN A 2 -18.33 24.54 -3.44
N SER A 3 -17.63 25.41 -4.18
CA SER A 3 -16.50 25.05 -5.07
C SER A 3 -15.39 24.31 -4.30
N ARG A 4 -15.15 24.70 -3.04
CA ARG A 4 -14.17 24.05 -2.16
C ARG A 4 -14.50 22.59 -1.85
N THR A 5 -15.77 22.28 -1.58
CA THR A 5 -16.26 20.92 -1.33
C THR A 5 -16.16 20.05 -2.59
N ARG A 6 -16.41 20.63 -3.78
CA ARG A 6 -16.17 19.96 -5.07
C ARG A 6 -14.70 19.66 -5.32
N ALA A 7 -13.82 20.61 -5.01
CA ALA A 7 -12.38 20.43 -5.11
C ALA A 7 -11.88 19.30 -4.18
N LEU A 8 -12.32 19.30 -2.91
CA LEU A 8 -11.98 18.25 -1.93
C LEU A 8 -12.46 16.86 -2.38
N ARG A 9 -13.67 16.74 -2.90
CA ARG A 9 -14.16 15.46 -3.46
C ARG A 9 -13.32 14.99 -4.65
N SER A 10 -12.84 15.91 -5.49
CA SER A 10 -11.95 15.57 -6.60
C SER A 10 -10.56 15.16 -6.12
N LEU A 11 -10.04 15.82 -5.09
CA LEU A 11 -8.79 15.44 -4.42
C LEU A 11 -8.89 14.05 -3.78
N ILE A 12 -10.01 13.73 -3.11
CA ILE A 12 -10.26 12.38 -2.56
C ILE A 12 -10.26 11.33 -3.66
N ARG A 13 -10.91 11.60 -4.81
CA ARG A 13 -10.87 10.67 -5.96
C ARG A 13 -9.44 10.44 -6.43
N LEU A 14 -8.64 11.49 -6.54
CA LEU A 14 -7.22 11.38 -6.89
C LEU A 14 -6.45 10.53 -5.86
N HIS A 15 -6.65 10.75 -4.56
CA HIS A 15 -5.99 9.95 -3.54
C HIS A 15 -6.42 8.48 -3.56
N LYS A 16 -7.70 8.18 -3.85
CA LYS A 16 -8.14 6.79 -4.07
C LYS A 16 -7.37 6.13 -5.21
N THR A 17 -7.25 6.81 -6.35
CA THR A 17 -6.45 6.32 -7.48
C THR A 17 -4.99 6.10 -7.09
N LYS A 18 -4.39 7.01 -6.31
CA LYS A 18 -3.01 6.83 -5.80
C LYS A 18 -2.87 5.62 -4.88
N VAL A 19 -3.85 5.38 -4.00
CA VAL A 19 -3.88 4.18 -3.14
C VAL A 19 -3.97 2.92 -3.99
N ASP A 20 -4.83 2.90 -5.01
CA ASP A 20 -4.97 1.73 -5.89
C ASP A 20 -3.69 1.47 -6.70
N GLN A 21 -3.02 2.52 -7.19
CA GLN A 21 -1.70 2.41 -7.82
C GLN A 21 -0.64 1.88 -6.84
N ALA A 22 -0.60 2.40 -5.61
CA ALA A 22 0.35 1.95 -4.59
C ALA A 22 0.11 0.48 -4.19
N LYS A 23 -1.15 0.02 -4.16
CA LYS A 23 -1.48 -1.40 -3.95
C LYS A 23 -0.97 -2.28 -5.09
N ALA A 24 -1.13 -1.84 -6.35
CA ALA A 24 -0.63 -2.58 -7.51
C ALA A 24 0.90 -2.71 -7.45
N ILE A 25 1.61 -1.61 -7.16
CA ILE A 25 3.07 -1.60 -6.98
C ILE A 25 3.50 -2.53 -5.84
N MET A 26 2.79 -2.51 -4.71
CA MET A 26 3.07 -3.40 -3.58
C MET A 26 2.88 -4.87 -3.95
N ALA A 27 1.80 -5.20 -4.66
CA ALA A 27 1.55 -6.57 -5.11
C ALA A 27 2.66 -7.06 -6.05
N GLU A 28 3.09 -6.23 -6.99
CA GLU A 28 4.20 -6.55 -7.89
C GLU A 28 5.54 -6.70 -7.15
N ALA A 29 5.82 -5.83 -6.17
CA ALA A 29 7.04 -5.92 -5.36
C ALA A 29 7.07 -7.21 -4.53
N LEU A 30 5.95 -7.58 -3.90
CA LEU A 30 5.82 -8.84 -3.16
C LEU A 30 5.96 -10.06 -4.06
N ALA A 31 5.37 -10.03 -5.27
CA ALA A 31 5.51 -11.12 -6.24
C ALA A 31 6.99 -11.31 -6.65
N ARG A 32 7.71 -10.20 -6.88
CA ARG A 32 9.16 -10.23 -7.16
C ARG A 32 9.98 -10.75 -5.99
N GLU A 33 9.67 -10.33 -4.77
CA GLU A 33 10.33 -10.84 -3.56
C GLU A 33 10.10 -12.35 -3.39
N HIS A 34 8.88 -12.82 -3.59
CA HIS A 34 8.54 -14.23 -3.54
C HIS A 34 9.29 -15.04 -4.61
N ALA A 35 9.34 -14.55 -5.84
CA ALA A 35 10.09 -15.19 -6.92
C ALA A 35 11.58 -15.27 -6.59
N ALA A 36 12.17 -14.19 -6.07
CA ALA A 36 13.58 -14.17 -5.66
C ALA A 36 13.86 -15.16 -4.52
N ARG A 37 12.93 -15.30 -3.56
CA ARG A 37 13.03 -16.30 -2.49
C ARG A 37 12.99 -17.72 -3.04
N GLY A 38 12.07 -18.00 -3.95
CA GLY A 38 11.99 -19.29 -4.65
C GLY A 38 13.29 -19.63 -5.40
N GLN A 39 13.97 -18.62 -5.98
CA GLN A 39 15.26 -18.84 -6.62
C GLN A 39 16.37 -19.22 -5.63
N VAL A 40 16.39 -18.60 -4.45
CA VAL A 40 17.34 -18.97 -3.38
C VAL A 40 17.12 -20.41 -2.94
N GLU A 41 15.86 -20.78 -2.68
CA GLU A 41 15.47 -22.13 -2.27
C GLU A 41 15.81 -23.16 -3.35
N SER A 42 15.53 -22.86 -4.63
CA SER A 42 15.88 -23.73 -5.75
C SER A 42 17.38 -23.93 -5.90
N ASN A 43 18.19 -22.88 -5.78
CA ASN A 43 19.65 -22.99 -5.88
C ASN A 43 20.23 -23.79 -4.69
N GLN A 44 19.67 -23.63 -3.48
CA GLN A 44 20.07 -24.42 -2.32
C GLN A 44 19.70 -25.89 -2.46
N ALA A 45 18.49 -26.17 -2.98
CA ALA A 45 18.05 -27.53 -3.27
C ALA A 45 18.95 -28.21 -4.32
N ALA A 46 19.37 -27.48 -5.36
CA ALA A 46 20.31 -28.00 -6.35
C ALA A 46 21.64 -28.43 -5.72
N ILE A 47 22.22 -27.63 -4.84
CA ILE A 47 23.45 -28.00 -4.11
C ILE A 47 23.24 -29.27 -3.27
N GLU A 48 22.08 -29.38 -2.60
CA GLU A 48 21.76 -30.55 -1.79
C GLU A 48 21.61 -31.81 -2.65
N THR A 49 20.94 -31.73 -3.79
CA THR A 49 20.80 -32.83 -4.74
C THR A 49 22.16 -33.29 -5.26
N GLU A 50 23.01 -32.38 -5.73
CA GLU A 50 24.35 -32.69 -6.22
C GLU A 50 25.22 -33.34 -5.13
N ARG A 51 25.10 -32.85 -3.88
CA ARG A 51 25.77 -33.46 -2.73
C ARG A 51 25.31 -34.90 -2.51
N LEU A 52 24.00 -35.14 -2.54
CA LEU A 52 23.44 -36.48 -2.36
C LEU A 52 23.92 -37.42 -3.46
N GLU A 53 23.85 -37.02 -4.73
CA GLU A 53 24.33 -37.82 -5.86
C GLU A 53 25.81 -38.19 -5.74
N ALA A 54 26.66 -37.25 -5.33
CA ALA A 54 28.08 -37.50 -5.10
C ALA A 54 28.33 -38.45 -3.92
N THR A 55 27.60 -38.29 -2.81
CA THR A 55 27.74 -39.17 -1.63
C THR A 55 27.18 -40.58 -1.83
N SER A 56 26.17 -40.74 -2.69
CA SER A 56 25.61 -42.04 -3.07
C SER A 56 26.44 -42.76 -4.14
N GLY A 57 27.51 -42.12 -4.65
CA GLY A 57 28.38 -42.69 -5.68
C GLY A 57 27.77 -42.66 -7.09
N HIS A 58 26.70 -41.90 -7.30
CA HIS A 58 26.10 -41.68 -8.62
C HIS A 58 26.84 -40.62 -9.43
N ALA A 59 27.59 -39.74 -8.76
CA ALA A 59 28.49 -38.75 -9.34
C ALA A 59 29.88 -38.83 -8.68
N SER A 60 30.91 -38.34 -9.39
CA SER A 60 32.25 -38.21 -8.83
C SER A 60 32.28 -37.12 -7.76
N LEU A 61 32.87 -37.42 -6.60
CA LEU A 61 33.12 -36.42 -5.55
C LEU A 61 34.04 -35.29 -6.04
N ASP A 62 34.91 -35.56 -7.01
CA ASP A 62 35.82 -34.55 -7.55
C ASP A 62 35.08 -33.57 -8.46
N ASP A 63 34.11 -34.07 -9.25
CA ASP A 63 33.24 -33.23 -10.08
C ASP A 63 32.36 -32.33 -9.20
N PHE A 64 31.79 -32.89 -8.13
CA PHE A 64 31.03 -32.11 -7.15
C PHE A 64 31.88 -31.00 -6.51
N ARG A 65 33.13 -31.28 -6.13
CA ARG A 65 34.05 -30.28 -5.56
C ARG A 65 34.39 -29.16 -6.55
N GLN A 66 34.53 -29.49 -7.83
CA GLN A 66 34.77 -28.49 -8.87
C GLN A 66 33.52 -27.65 -9.16
N TRP A 67 32.33 -28.24 -9.08
CA TRP A 67 31.05 -27.55 -9.31
C TRP A 67 30.62 -26.67 -8.14
N LEU A 68 30.85 -27.11 -6.89
CA LEU A 68 30.33 -26.47 -5.67
C LEU A 68 30.57 -24.95 -5.58
N PRO A 69 31.74 -24.39 -5.93
CA PRO A 69 31.95 -22.95 -5.94
C PRO A 69 30.93 -22.20 -6.82
N TYR A 70 30.61 -22.73 -8.01
CA TYR A 70 29.62 -22.13 -8.90
C TYR A 70 28.20 -22.19 -8.33
N GLY A 71 27.86 -23.30 -7.67
CA GLY A 71 26.59 -23.43 -6.94
C GLY A 71 26.48 -22.39 -5.81
N GLN A 72 27.55 -22.22 -5.03
CA GLN A 72 27.61 -21.21 -3.96
C GLN A 72 27.48 -19.79 -4.50
N GLU A 73 28.18 -19.45 -5.58
CA GLU A 73 28.04 -18.15 -6.26
C GLU A 73 26.62 -17.92 -6.78
N ALA A 74 25.95 -18.95 -7.29
CA ALA A 74 24.55 -18.86 -7.71
C ALA A 74 23.62 -18.56 -6.52
N VAL A 75 23.84 -19.18 -5.36
CA VAL A 75 23.10 -18.88 -4.12
C VAL A 75 23.34 -17.44 -3.68
N GLU A 76 24.58 -16.96 -3.67
CA GLU A 76 24.90 -15.60 -3.24
C GLU A 76 24.31 -14.52 -4.18
N ARG A 77 24.31 -14.78 -5.50
CA ARG A 77 23.59 -13.92 -6.46
C ARG A 77 22.08 -13.90 -6.21
N ALA A 78 21.48 -15.07 -5.94
CA ALA A 78 20.06 -15.16 -5.63
C ALA A 78 19.71 -14.44 -4.31
N ARG A 79 20.56 -14.57 -3.28
CA ARG A 79 20.42 -13.85 -2.00
C ARG A 79 20.50 -12.34 -2.17
N SER A 80 21.43 -11.88 -3.01
CA SER A 80 21.56 -10.46 -3.35
C SER A 80 20.32 -9.94 -4.06
N ALA A 81 19.77 -10.69 -5.02
CA ALA A 81 18.52 -10.36 -5.70
C ALA A 81 17.32 -10.32 -4.73
N LEU A 82 17.23 -11.28 -3.81
CA LEU A 82 16.21 -11.30 -2.75
C LEU A 82 16.33 -10.07 -1.84
N HIS A 83 17.53 -9.67 -1.45
CA HIS A 83 17.73 -8.47 -0.65
C HIS A 83 17.26 -7.20 -1.38
N VAL A 84 17.58 -7.07 -2.67
CA VAL A 84 17.10 -5.95 -3.50
C VAL A 84 15.58 -5.96 -3.61
N ALA A 85 14.97 -7.13 -3.85
CA ALA A 85 13.52 -7.26 -3.93
C ALA A 85 12.82 -6.94 -2.60
N GLY A 86 13.41 -7.34 -1.47
CA GLY A 86 12.92 -6.98 -0.14
C GLY A 86 12.95 -5.47 0.12
N ARG A 87 14.02 -4.77 -0.27
CA ARG A 87 14.04 -3.29 -0.17
C ARG A 87 12.96 -2.64 -1.03
N ALA A 88 12.69 -3.19 -2.21
CA ALA A 88 11.62 -2.70 -3.08
C ALA A 88 10.22 -2.93 -2.47
N SER A 89 10.00 -4.06 -1.79
CA SER A 89 8.73 -4.32 -1.11
C SER A 89 8.53 -3.43 0.12
N ASP A 90 9.59 -3.15 0.87
CA ASP A 90 9.56 -2.20 1.99
C ASP A 90 9.23 -0.77 1.51
N GLN A 91 9.89 -0.29 0.45
CA GLN A 91 9.59 1.02 -0.14
C GLN A 91 8.15 1.10 -0.69
N ALA A 92 7.65 0.03 -1.32
CA ALA A 92 6.27 -0.02 -1.78
C ALA A 92 5.28 0.02 -0.61
N ARG A 93 5.60 -0.63 0.52
CA ARG A 93 4.80 -0.58 1.75
C ARG A 93 4.72 0.84 2.31
N GLU A 94 5.86 1.53 2.42
CA GLU A 94 5.91 2.93 2.87
C GLU A 94 5.06 3.84 1.97
N THR A 95 5.17 3.66 0.65
CA THR A 95 4.39 4.42 -0.34
C THR A 95 2.89 4.20 -0.16
N LEU A 96 2.46 2.95 0.07
CA LEU A 96 1.06 2.61 0.34
C LEU A 96 0.57 3.20 1.66
N MET A 97 1.40 3.19 2.71
CA MET A 97 1.08 3.81 3.99
C MET A 97 0.85 5.32 3.83
N GLN A 98 1.74 6.01 3.12
CA GLN A 98 1.61 7.44 2.87
C GLN A 98 0.36 7.76 2.04
N ALA A 99 0.09 7.00 0.98
CA ALA A 99 -1.10 7.21 0.15
C ALA A 99 -2.41 7.05 0.96
N ASN A 100 -2.46 6.08 1.88
CA ASN A 100 -3.60 5.89 2.78
C ASN A 100 -3.72 7.04 3.80
N ALA A 101 -2.60 7.52 4.34
CA ALA A 101 -2.58 8.65 5.26
C ALA A 101 -3.13 9.92 4.59
N ASP A 102 -2.69 10.21 3.36
CA ASP A 102 -3.19 11.35 2.59
C ASP A 102 -4.69 11.24 2.30
N LEU A 103 -5.16 10.05 1.89
CA LEU A 103 -6.58 9.80 1.65
C LEU A 103 -7.41 10.02 2.92
N LYS A 104 -6.93 9.51 4.06
CA LYS A 104 -7.59 9.68 5.36
C LYS A 104 -7.67 11.16 5.74
N ALA A 105 -6.57 11.90 5.61
CA ALA A 105 -6.53 13.34 5.89
C ALA A 105 -7.52 14.12 5.01
N ALA A 106 -7.53 13.87 3.70
CA ALA A 106 -8.47 14.53 2.79
C ALA A 106 -9.93 14.22 3.12
N THR A 107 -10.24 12.98 3.50
CA THR A 107 -11.58 12.54 3.91
C THR A 107 -12.00 13.24 5.20
N SER A 108 -11.16 13.25 6.23
CA SER A 108 -11.46 13.93 7.50
C SER A 108 -11.70 15.44 7.33
N ILE A 109 -10.96 16.10 6.43
CA ILE A 109 -11.20 17.51 6.10
C ILE A 109 -12.58 17.69 5.47
N LEU A 110 -12.97 16.81 4.52
CA LEU A 110 -14.29 16.89 3.90
C LEU A 110 -15.41 16.67 4.92
N ASP A 111 -15.29 15.66 5.78
CA ASP A 111 -16.31 15.34 6.78
C ASP A 111 -16.53 16.51 7.73
N ARG A 112 -15.44 17.11 8.22
CA ARG A 112 -15.51 18.33 9.04
C ARG A 112 -16.22 19.47 8.32
N ARG A 113 -15.94 19.69 7.04
CA ARG A 113 -16.58 20.75 6.25
C ARG A 113 -18.07 20.51 6.05
N VAL A 114 -18.46 19.25 5.82
CA VAL A 114 -19.87 18.88 5.68
C VAL A 114 -20.62 19.14 6.99
N GLU A 115 -20.02 18.82 8.14
CA GLU A 115 -20.63 19.09 9.44
C GLU A 115 -20.71 20.59 9.72
N GLU A 116 -19.65 21.37 9.47
CA GLU A 116 -19.67 22.84 9.59
C GLU A 116 -20.79 23.47 8.71
N GLU A 117 -20.94 23.02 7.45
CA GLU A 117 -22.00 23.50 6.55
C GLU A 117 -23.41 23.14 7.06
N LYS A 118 -23.56 21.96 7.66
CA LYS A 118 -24.82 21.50 8.26
C LYS A 118 -25.18 22.31 9.50
N GLU A 119 -24.21 22.56 10.39
CA GLU A 119 -24.42 23.41 11.57
C GLU A 119 -24.84 24.83 11.19
N ILE A 120 -24.16 25.44 10.20
CA ILE A 120 -24.51 26.79 9.73
C ILE A 120 -25.94 26.82 9.19
N ARG A 121 -26.35 25.78 8.44
CA ARG A 121 -27.71 25.68 7.91
C ARG A 121 -28.73 25.56 9.03
N ASN A 122 -28.51 24.65 9.99
CA ASN A 122 -29.40 24.46 11.13
C ASN A 122 -29.56 25.76 11.94
N ARG A 123 -28.48 26.52 12.16
CA ARG A 123 -28.54 27.82 12.85
C ARG A 123 -29.37 28.85 12.09
N ARG A 124 -29.29 28.88 10.75
CA ARG A 124 -30.11 29.76 9.91
C ARG A 124 -31.58 29.39 9.95
N GLU A 125 -31.90 28.11 9.84
CA GLU A 125 -33.27 27.59 9.92
C GLU A 125 -33.89 27.92 11.28
N LEU A 126 -33.15 27.72 12.39
CA LEU A 126 -33.61 28.10 13.73
C LEU A 126 -33.86 29.61 13.88
N ALA A 127 -32.97 30.44 13.32
CA ALA A 127 -33.14 31.89 13.34
C ALA A 127 -34.38 32.34 12.55
N GLU A 128 -34.64 31.75 11.37
CA GLU A 128 -35.86 32.01 10.61
C GLU A 128 -37.12 31.60 11.37
N ILE A 129 -37.10 30.45 12.05
CA ILE A 129 -38.23 30.00 12.87
C ILE A 129 -38.51 30.97 14.03
N ASP A 130 -37.47 31.46 14.72
CA ASP A 130 -37.64 32.43 15.80
C ASP A 130 -38.20 33.76 15.27
N ASP A 131 -37.65 34.26 14.16
CA ASP A 131 -38.12 35.49 13.52
C ASP A 131 -39.59 35.40 13.09
N LEU A 132 -39.99 34.29 12.46
CA LEU A 132 -41.39 34.03 12.10
C LEU A 132 -42.28 33.97 13.35
N SER A 133 -41.83 33.29 14.40
CA SER A 133 -42.54 33.18 15.68
C SER A 133 -42.71 34.53 16.38
N ARG A 134 -41.72 35.42 16.26
CA ARG A 134 -41.82 36.81 16.77
C ARG A 134 -42.84 37.62 15.95
N ARG A 135 -42.80 37.53 14.62
CA ARG A 135 -43.74 38.26 13.74
C ARG A 135 -45.19 37.84 13.97
N VAL A 136 -45.47 36.54 14.11
CA VAL A 136 -46.83 36.04 14.40
C VAL A 136 -47.33 36.55 15.77
N ARG A 137 -46.47 36.59 16.78
CA ARG A 137 -46.83 37.12 18.12
C ARG A 137 -47.15 38.62 18.08
N MET A 138 -46.41 39.39 17.29
CA MET A 138 -46.64 40.84 17.14
C MET A 138 -47.87 41.17 16.30
N ALA A 139 -48.32 40.27 15.40
CA ALA A 139 -49.51 40.47 14.59
C ALA A 139 -50.81 40.00 15.28
N SER A 140 -50.71 39.24 16.37
CA SER A 140 -51.85 38.65 17.10
C SER A 140 -52.18 39.37 18.41
N GLY A 141 -51.45 40.45 18.73
CA GLY A 141 -51.68 41.32 19.89
C GLY A 141 -52.06 42.71 19.44
#